data_AF-A0A7Y3CLX4-F1
#
_entry.id   AF-A0A7Y3CLX4-F1
#
_cell.length_a   1.000
_cell.length_b   1.000
_cell.length_c   1.000
_cell.angle_alpha   90.00
_cell.angle_beta   90.00
_cell.angle_gamma   90.00
#
_symmetry.space_group_name_H-M   'P 1'
#
loop_
_entity.id
_entity.type
_entity.pdbx_description
1 polymer ?
#
loop_
_entity_poly.entity_id
_entity_poly.type
_entity_poly.pdbx_seq_one_letter_code
_entity_poly.pdbx_strand_id
1 'polypeptide(L)'
;MQNTSKKKTRRYWRRTSTPKPWWPWGIAPLAGLGAIFLFGALFIAPRIEADVRDGVSHRIDAAGLPAMDVRSDGQGVTINTLAQADQELYVRALAESTRCDTWAGQLACPTTVDVRRIEQAAAPALLKSRPHRFTAERIDHGVRLTGEVPNQEEHDRILGVARQHFGDITNSLSISNESAGTHFAQAANQVLAVASRLTSGKASWSGEALAVDGSARSGAIGDVRAQFAAIGNESFQGDFNVRSLFDSQQCNMDFEQILGHSSIRFQTGSASIDSGNDELLGRLAELAQSCPGKLSIQGHTDSQGDAEKNQALSLSRATAVLDALVSRGIDADRIAAAGYGESRPIADNSTSAGRAKNRRIAITIDSMN
;
A
#
# COMPACT_ATOMS: atom_id res chain seq x y z
N MET A 1 76.68 103.54 15.30
CA MET A 1 77.04 103.73 16.73
C MET A 1 76.60 102.50 17.53
N GLN A 2 77.33 102.27 18.59
CA GLN A 2 77.48 101.06 19.39
C GLN A 2 76.23 100.63 20.20
N ASN A 3 76.10 99.31 20.37
CA ASN A 3 75.96 98.60 21.65
C ASN A 3 74.76 98.94 22.57
N THR A 4 73.93 97.95 22.91
CA THR A 4 74.02 97.27 24.22
C THR A 4 72.86 96.29 24.45
N SER A 5 73.27 95.13 24.95
CA SER A 5 72.49 94.04 25.55
C SER A 5 71.59 94.51 26.71
N LYS A 6 70.34 94.03 26.73
CA LYS A 6 69.61 93.66 27.96
C LYS A 6 68.73 92.42 27.70
N LYS A 7 69.26 91.23 27.99
CA LYS A 7 68.46 89.99 28.04
C LYS A 7 67.54 90.02 29.28
N LYS A 8 66.23 90.10 29.06
CA LYS A 8 65.21 89.78 30.07
C LYS A 8 64.98 88.26 30.07
N THR A 9 65.34 87.59 31.16
CA THR A 9 65.00 86.18 31.41
C THR A 9 63.53 86.08 31.80
N ARG A 10 62.69 85.52 30.92
CA ARG A 10 61.33 85.09 31.27
C ARG A 10 61.41 83.75 32.01
N ARG A 11 60.95 83.70 33.26
CA ARG A 11 60.72 82.44 33.99
C ARG A 11 59.56 81.70 33.33
N TYR A 12 59.85 80.59 32.67
CA TYR A 12 58.84 79.64 32.23
C TYR A 12 58.52 78.68 33.38
N TRP A 13 57.26 78.66 33.83
CA TRP A 13 56.74 77.58 34.65
C TRP A 13 56.55 76.36 33.76
N ARG A 14 57.49 75.40 33.80
CA ARG A 14 57.28 74.09 33.20
C ARG A 14 56.31 73.33 34.10
N ARG A 15 55.06 73.23 33.69
CA ARG A 15 54.09 72.31 34.30
C ARG A 15 54.59 70.90 33.99
N THR A 16 55.26 70.25 34.95
CA THR A 16 55.62 68.84 34.86
C THR A 16 54.36 68.02 35.08
N SER A 17 53.50 67.92 34.07
CA SER A 17 52.50 66.86 34.05
C SER A 17 53.26 65.56 33.80
N THR A 18 53.26 64.64 34.77
CA THR A 18 53.66 63.26 34.52
C THR A 18 52.81 62.71 33.37
N PRO A 19 53.39 62.10 32.32
CA PRO A 19 52.60 61.45 31.30
C PRO A 19 51.74 60.40 31.98
N LYS A 20 50.41 60.44 31.75
CA LYS A 20 49.51 59.41 32.28
C LYS A 20 49.99 58.04 31.74
N PRO A 21 50.05 56.99 32.58
CA PRO A 21 50.43 55.67 32.12
C PRO A 21 49.45 55.21 31.03
N TRP A 22 50.00 54.65 29.96
CA TRP A 22 49.21 54.11 28.83
C TRP A 22 48.20 53.05 29.29
N TRP A 23 48.47 52.38 30.40
CA TRP A 23 47.52 51.54 31.11
C TRP A 23 46.86 52.30 32.28
N PRO A 24 45.52 52.36 32.41
CA PRO A 24 44.47 51.75 31.57
C PRO A 24 43.93 52.66 30.43
N TRP A 25 44.41 53.91 30.34
CA TRP A 25 43.78 54.96 29.52
C TRP A 25 43.89 54.77 28.00
N GLY A 26 44.88 54.02 27.52
CA GLY A 26 45.06 53.68 26.11
C GLY A 26 44.23 52.47 25.66
N ILE A 27 43.82 51.59 26.59
CA ILE A 27 43.02 50.41 26.28
C ILE A 27 41.53 50.71 26.32
N ALA A 28 41.08 51.61 27.20
CA ALA A 28 39.69 52.04 27.22
C ALA A 28 39.13 52.46 25.83
N PRO A 29 39.82 53.30 25.01
CA PRO A 29 39.34 53.63 23.67
C PRO A 29 39.41 52.46 22.68
N LEU A 30 40.39 51.56 22.79
CA LEU A 30 40.49 50.37 21.94
C LEU A 30 39.39 49.35 22.27
N ALA A 31 39.10 49.15 23.55
CA ALA A 31 38.00 48.31 24.01
C ALA A 31 36.65 48.93 23.62
N GLY A 32 36.51 50.26 23.66
CA GLY A 32 35.34 50.97 23.17
C GLY A 32 35.12 50.78 21.66
N LEU A 33 36.18 50.93 20.85
CA LEU A 33 36.11 50.67 19.40
C LEU A 33 35.80 49.20 19.11
N GLY A 34 36.41 48.27 19.85
CA GLY A 34 36.12 46.84 19.75
C GLY A 34 34.66 46.52 20.09
N ALA A 35 34.11 47.14 21.13
CA ALA A 35 32.70 46.98 21.50
C ALA A 35 31.73 47.55 20.45
N ILE A 36 32.05 48.70 19.86
CA ILE A 36 31.25 49.29 18.76
C ILE A 36 31.29 48.38 17.51
N PHE A 37 32.47 47.86 17.17
CA PHE A 37 32.62 46.91 16.06
C PHE A 37 31.83 45.62 16.32
N LEU A 38 31.96 45.04 17.53
CA LEU A 38 31.24 43.84 17.93
C LEU A 38 29.71 44.06 17.91
N PHE A 39 29.25 45.23 18.36
CA PHE A 39 27.85 45.62 18.31
C PHE A 39 27.34 45.74 16.87
N GLY A 40 28.10 46.38 15.98
CA GLY A 40 27.79 46.46 14.56
C GLY A 40 27.69 45.09 13.90
N ALA A 41 28.66 44.21 14.17
CA ALA A 41 28.70 42.86 13.63
C ALA A 41 27.56 41.97 14.14
N LEU A 42 27.19 42.06 15.42
CA LEU A 42 26.17 41.19 16.02
C LEU A 42 24.74 41.67 15.81
N PHE A 43 24.50 42.99 15.72
CA PHE A 43 23.14 43.55 15.74
C PHE A 43 22.75 44.32 14.48
N ILE A 44 23.72 44.91 13.77
CA ILE A 44 23.43 45.74 12.60
C ILE A 44 23.56 44.91 11.31
N ALA A 45 24.65 44.14 11.16
CA ALA A 45 24.87 43.33 9.95
C ALA A 45 23.75 42.32 9.65
N PRO A 46 23.23 41.52 10.61
CA PRO A 46 22.17 40.55 10.33
C PRO A 46 20.83 41.20 9.96
N ARG A 47 20.58 42.42 10.45
CA ARG A 47 19.38 43.18 10.10
C ARG A 47 19.44 43.71 8.68
N ILE A 48 20.60 44.23 8.27
CA ILE A 48 20.80 44.68 6.88
C ILE A 48 20.60 43.52 5.91
N GLU A 49 21.14 42.34 6.20
CA GLU A 49 20.94 41.15 5.37
C GLU A 49 19.47 40.77 5.26
N ALA A 50 18.75 40.72 6.38
CA ALA A 50 17.32 40.43 6.40
C ALA A 50 16.50 41.46 5.61
N ASP A 51 16.75 42.76 5.83
CA ASP A 51 16.03 43.85 5.16
C ASP A 51 16.27 43.83 3.63
N VAL A 52 17.49 43.51 3.20
CA VAL A 52 17.86 43.35 1.79
C VAL A 52 17.16 42.14 1.16
N ARG A 53 17.21 40.98 1.82
CA ARG A 53 16.57 39.75 1.34
C ARG A 53 15.05 39.89 1.25
N ASP A 54 14.44 40.45 2.29
CA ASP A 54 12.99 40.53 2.42
C ASP A 54 12.45 41.61 1.47
N GLY A 55 13.16 42.73 1.29
CA GLY A 55 12.82 43.76 0.31
C GLY A 55 12.88 43.26 -1.14
N VAL A 56 13.92 42.49 -1.50
CA VAL A 56 14.03 41.90 -2.84
C VAL A 56 12.96 40.83 -3.06
N SER A 57 12.73 39.95 -2.07
CA SER A 57 11.68 38.93 -2.14
C SER A 57 10.29 39.56 -2.34
N HIS A 58 9.94 40.58 -1.55
CA HIS A 58 8.67 41.28 -1.69
C HIS A 58 8.49 41.94 -3.07
N ARG A 59 9.56 42.46 -3.67
CA ARG A 59 9.51 43.05 -5.03
C ARG A 59 9.31 42.00 -6.12
N ILE A 60 9.94 40.84 -5.98
CA ILE A 60 9.76 39.70 -6.87
C ILE A 60 8.32 39.19 -6.79
N ASP A 61 7.79 39.04 -5.58
CA ASP A 61 6.40 38.63 -5.34
C ASP A 61 5.39 39.64 -5.90
N ALA A 62 5.62 40.93 -5.68
CA ALA A 62 4.77 42.01 -6.21
C ALA A 62 4.79 42.10 -7.74
N ALA A 63 5.86 41.64 -8.38
CA ALA A 63 5.96 41.54 -9.84
C ALA A 63 5.28 40.28 -10.41
N GLY A 64 4.70 39.42 -9.56
CA GLY A 64 3.99 38.21 -9.98
C GLY A 64 4.92 37.12 -10.52
N LEU A 65 6.20 37.14 -10.15
CA LEU A 65 7.18 36.15 -10.56
C LEU A 65 7.04 34.88 -9.71
N PRO A 66 7.39 33.69 -10.25
CA PRO A 66 7.38 32.45 -9.47
C PRO A 66 8.34 32.55 -8.28
N ALA A 67 8.02 31.87 -7.18
CA ALA A 67 8.84 31.88 -5.97
C ALA A 67 10.29 31.47 -6.27
N MET A 68 11.25 32.31 -5.90
CA MET A 68 12.69 32.11 -6.13
C MET A 68 13.43 32.00 -4.79
N ASP A 69 14.55 31.28 -4.78
CA ASP A 69 15.41 31.18 -3.60
C ASP A 69 16.36 32.39 -3.57
N VAL A 70 16.02 33.37 -2.71
CA VAL A 70 16.76 34.61 -2.52
C VAL A 70 17.63 34.51 -1.27
N ARG A 71 18.94 34.58 -1.44
CA ARG A 71 19.92 34.64 -0.34
C ARG A 71 20.63 35.98 -0.31
N SER A 72 20.87 36.50 0.89
CA SER A 72 21.64 37.73 1.12
C SER A 72 22.94 37.43 1.87
N ASP A 73 24.01 38.12 1.51
CA ASP A 73 25.27 38.18 2.24
C ASP A 73 25.71 39.65 2.33
N GLY A 74 25.67 40.23 3.52
CA GLY A 74 25.73 41.67 3.73
C GLY A 74 24.71 42.45 2.89
N GLN A 75 25.20 43.20 1.89
CA GLN A 75 24.37 43.98 0.95
C GLN A 75 24.30 43.35 -0.45
N GLY A 76 24.89 42.17 -0.64
CA GLY A 76 24.80 41.42 -1.89
C GLY A 76 23.65 40.41 -1.86
N VAL A 77 23.05 40.16 -3.02
CA VAL A 77 21.96 39.18 -3.15
C VAL A 77 22.27 38.18 -4.25
N THR A 78 22.08 36.91 -3.92
CA THR A 78 22.09 35.79 -4.87
C THR A 78 20.68 35.27 -5.06
N ILE A 79 20.19 35.25 -6.31
CA ILE A 79 18.86 34.75 -6.67
C ILE A 79 19.05 33.48 -7.49
N ASN A 80 18.63 32.33 -6.97
CA ASN A 80 18.61 31.09 -7.72
C ASN A 80 17.27 30.93 -8.42
N THR A 81 17.28 30.80 -9.75
CA THR A 81 16.06 30.74 -10.55
C THR A 81 16.11 29.68 -11.64
N LEU A 82 14.94 29.12 -11.95
CA LEU A 82 14.70 28.23 -13.10
C LEU A 82 14.27 29.01 -14.36
N ALA A 83 14.22 30.34 -14.28
CA ALA A 83 13.73 31.23 -15.34
C ALA A 83 14.64 31.24 -16.58
N GLN A 84 14.05 31.51 -17.75
CA GLN A 84 14.76 31.60 -19.04
C GLN A 84 15.67 32.85 -19.10
N ALA A 85 16.59 32.89 -20.07
CA ALA A 85 17.64 33.92 -20.15
C ALA A 85 17.11 35.36 -20.29
N ASP A 86 15.95 35.53 -20.91
CA ASP A 86 15.23 36.80 -21.05
C ASP A 86 14.63 37.27 -19.72
N GLN A 87 14.12 36.34 -18.91
CA GLN A 87 13.61 36.59 -17.57
C GLN A 87 14.72 36.89 -16.56
N GLU A 88 15.92 36.35 -16.75
CA GLU A 88 17.10 36.62 -15.90
C GLU A 88 17.47 38.11 -15.88
N LEU A 89 17.46 38.76 -17.06
CA LEU A 89 17.70 40.20 -17.18
C LEU A 89 16.62 41.02 -16.45
N TYR A 90 15.37 40.60 -16.57
CA TYR A 90 14.24 41.26 -15.91
C TYR A 90 14.31 41.12 -14.39
N VAL A 91 14.60 39.92 -13.88
CA VAL A 91 14.77 39.65 -12.45
C VAL A 91 15.95 40.44 -11.88
N ARG A 92 17.07 40.48 -12.60
CA ARG A 92 18.24 41.28 -12.20
C ARG A 92 17.89 42.77 -12.12
N ALA A 93 17.28 43.33 -13.17
CA ALA A 93 16.90 44.74 -13.19
C ALA A 93 15.88 45.08 -12.09
N LEU A 94 14.94 44.17 -11.82
CA LEU A 94 13.96 44.32 -10.75
C LEU A 94 14.64 44.33 -9.39
N ALA A 95 15.56 43.40 -9.12
CA ALA A 95 16.32 43.34 -7.88
C ALA A 95 17.19 44.59 -7.69
N GLU A 96 17.91 45.04 -8.71
CA GLU A 96 18.72 46.28 -8.70
C GLU A 96 17.88 47.55 -8.45
N SER A 97 16.61 47.54 -8.86
CA SER A 97 15.68 48.66 -8.63
C SER A 97 15.10 48.72 -7.21
N THR A 98 15.38 47.73 -6.37
CA THR A 98 14.80 47.61 -5.03
C THR A 98 15.32 48.72 -4.11
N ARG A 99 14.42 49.22 -3.26
CA ARG A 99 14.78 50.17 -2.21
C ARG A 99 14.37 49.58 -0.88
N CYS A 100 15.29 49.55 0.08
CA CYS A 100 14.99 49.10 1.44
C CYS A 100 14.96 50.31 2.37
N ASP A 101 14.13 50.20 3.41
CA ASP A 101 14.05 51.19 4.46
C ASP A 101 15.32 51.12 5.33
N THR A 102 16.00 52.26 5.48
CA THR A 102 17.16 52.38 6.37
C THR A 102 16.93 53.50 7.36
N TRP A 103 17.79 53.59 8.38
CA TRP A 103 17.77 54.69 9.35
C TRP A 103 17.98 56.08 8.70
N ALA A 104 18.47 56.13 7.45
CA ALA A 104 18.66 57.35 6.67
C ALA A 104 17.61 57.53 5.54
N GLY A 105 16.50 56.79 5.59
CA GLY A 105 15.44 56.78 4.57
C GLY A 105 15.56 55.61 3.59
N GLN A 106 14.81 55.68 2.48
CA GLN A 106 14.82 54.62 1.46
C GLN A 106 16.03 54.75 0.54
N LEU A 107 16.95 53.80 0.65
CA LEU A 107 18.15 53.73 -0.18
C LEU A 107 18.07 52.55 -1.15
N ALA A 108 18.81 52.65 -2.24
CA ALA A 108 18.97 51.50 -3.15
C ALA A 108 19.67 50.36 -2.40
N CYS A 109 19.08 49.18 -2.49
CA CYS A 109 19.54 47.95 -1.86
C CYS A 109 19.14 46.85 -2.85
N PRO A 110 19.96 45.86 -3.19
CA PRO A 110 21.36 45.52 -2.87
C PRO A 110 22.43 46.30 -3.66
N THR A 111 23.70 46.18 -3.28
CA THR A 111 24.84 46.75 -4.02
C THR A 111 25.35 45.84 -5.13
N THR A 112 25.14 44.54 -4.99
CA THR A 112 25.48 43.53 -6.01
C THR A 112 24.34 42.52 -6.15
N VAL A 113 24.01 42.18 -7.39
CA VAL A 113 23.01 41.15 -7.73
C VAL A 113 23.67 40.07 -8.57
N ASP A 114 23.65 38.84 -8.06
CA ASP A 114 24.05 37.65 -8.78
C ASP A 114 22.82 36.77 -9.02
N VAL A 115 22.34 36.70 -10.27
CA VAL A 115 21.25 35.80 -10.63
C VAL A 115 21.87 34.54 -11.20
N ARG A 116 21.65 33.41 -10.53
CA ARG A 116 22.16 32.11 -10.95
C ARG A 116 21.02 31.29 -11.50
N ARG A 117 21.16 30.89 -12.76
CA ARG A 117 20.32 29.85 -13.32
C ARG A 117 20.72 28.52 -12.69
N ILE A 118 19.79 27.91 -11.99
CA ILE A 118 19.92 26.49 -11.63
C ILE A 118 19.41 25.69 -12.82
N GLU A 119 20.27 24.85 -13.40
CA GLU A 119 19.79 23.85 -14.35
C GLU A 119 18.84 22.93 -13.59
N GLN A 120 17.57 22.90 -14.02
CA GLN A 120 16.65 21.89 -13.57
C GLN A 120 17.32 20.55 -13.87
N ALA A 121 17.60 19.75 -12.83
CA ALA A 121 18.20 18.43 -13.03
C ALA A 121 17.40 17.73 -14.12
N ALA A 122 18.03 17.53 -15.29
CA ALA A 122 17.36 16.92 -16.42
C ALA A 122 16.72 15.64 -15.90
N ALA A 123 15.40 15.51 -16.06
CA ALA A 123 14.71 14.28 -15.77
C ALA A 123 15.55 13.16 -16.41
N PRO A 124 15.96 12.13 -15.64
CA PRO A 124 16.90 11.14 -16.14
C PRO A 124 16.39 10.64 -17.48
N ALA A 125 17.25 10.73 -18.51
CA ALA A 125 16.89 10.39 -19.87
C ALA A 125 16.19 9.03 -19.84
N LEU A 126 14.91 9.00 -20.21
CA LEU A 126 14.08 7.80 -20.16
C LEU A 126 14.75 6.72 -21.02
N LEU A 127 15.47 5.81 -20.38
CA LEU A 127 16.05 4.65 -21.03
C LEU A 127 14.88 3.82 -21.55
N LYS A 128 14.97 3.38 -22.81
CA LYS A 128 13.97 2.58 -23.53
C LYS A 128 13.21 1.64 -22.58
N SER A 129 11.89 1.79 -22.52
CA SER A 129 10.96 0.98 -21.74
C SER A 129 11.19 -0.50 -22.04
N ARG A 130 11.94 -1.18 -21.17
CA ARG A 130 11.97 -2.63 -21.17
C ARG A 130 10.67 -3.13 -20.55
N PRO A 131 10.12 -4.27 -20.99
CA PRO A 131 8.91 -4.79 -20.39
C PRO A 131 9.19 -5.14 -18.93
N HIS A 132 8.70 -4.30 -18.00
CA HIS A 132 8.79 -4.58 -16.57
C HIS A 132 8.14 -5.92 -16.29
N ARG A 133 8.82 -6.74 -15.48
CA ARG A 133 8.27 -7.98 -14.96
C ARG A 133 7.87 -7.74 -13.52
N PHE A 134 6.64 -8.08 -13.18
CA PHE A 134 6.14 -8.11 -11.81
C PHE A 134 5.51 -9.47 -11.55
N THR A 135 5.78 -10.08 -10.41
CA THR A 135 5.20 -11.36 -10.03
C THR A 135 4.83 -11.36 -8.55
N ALA A 136 3.59 -11.71 -8.27
CA ALA A 136 3.06 -11.94 -6.94
C ALA A 136 2.77 -13.44 -6.79
N GLU A 137 3.52 -14.09 -5.91
CA GLU A 137 3.39 -15.52 -5.62
C GLU A 137 2.79 -15.74 -4.24
N ARG A 138 1.72 -16.51 -4.17
CA ARG A 138 1.02 -16.88 -2.95
C ARG A 138 1.83 -17.92 -2.18
N ILE A 139 2.22 -17.58 -0.94
CA ILE A 139 2.94 -18.46 -0.02
C ILE A 139 2.14 -18.50 1.28
N ASP A 140 1.42 -19.60 1.53
CA ASP A 140 0.54 -19.77 2.69
C ASP A 140 -0.45 -18.59 2.85
N HIS A 141 -0.37 -17.87 3.98
CA HIS A 141 -1.16 -16.67 4.26
C HIS A 141 -0.52 -15.36 3.77
N GLY A 142 0.65 -15.44 3.14
CA GLY A 142 1.44 -14.31 2.66
C GLY A 142 1.66 -14.28 1.15
N VAL A 143 2.47 -13.32 0.71
CA VAL A 143 2.84 -13.13 -0.69
C VAL A 143 4.34 -12.86 -0.84
N ARG A 144 4.96 -13.43 -1.86
CA ARG A 144 6.29 -13.04 -2.33
C ARG A 144 6.17 -12.19 -3.58
N LEU A 145 6.70 -10.97 -3.49
CA LEU A 145 6.72 -10.00 -4.57
C LEU A 145 8.12 -9.98 -5.19
N THR A 146 8.21 -10.22 -6.49
CA THR A 146 9.47 -10.25 -7.24
C THR A 146 9.34 -9.48 -8.54
N GLY A 147 10.46 -8.92 -9.01
CA GLY A 147 10.52 -8.17 -10.27
C GLY A 147 10.97 -6.72 -10.10
N GLU A 148 10.57 -5.88 -11.04
CA GLU A 148 11.01 -4.49 -11.13
C GLU A 148 9.83 -3.52 -11.00
N VAL A 149 10.06 -2.41 -10.30
CA VAL A 149 9.12 -1.30 -10.14
C VAL A 149 9.76 0.02 -10.64
N PRO A 150 9.01 0.92 -11.30
CA PRO A 150 9.58 2.10 -11.96
C PRO A 150 10.28 3.06 -11.01
N ASN A 151 9.67 3.34 -9.85
CA ASN A 151 10.15 4.33 -8.89
C ASN A 151 9.73 3.98 -7.45
N GLN A 152 10.22 4.76 -6.48
CA GLN A 152 9.93 4.57 -5.06
C GLN A 152 8.44 4.73 -4.72
N GLU A 153 7.73 5.63 -5.38
CA GLU A 153 6.31 5.86 -5.15
C GLU A 153 5.46 4.63 -5.51
N GLU A 154 5.70 4.04 -6.68
CA GLU A 154 5.02 2.82 -7.12
C GLU A 154 5.39 1.62 -6.26
N HIS A 155 6.65 1.52 -5.83
CA HIS A 155 7.09 0.50 -4.88
C HIS A 155 6.23 0.55 -3.60
N ASP A 156 6.11 1.73 -2.99
CA ASP A 156 5.40 1.90 -1.72
C ASP A 156 3.90 1.71 -1.89
N ARG A 157 3.34 2.10 -3.03
CA ARG A 157 1.93 1.87 -3.39
C ARG A 157 1.62 0.37 -3.51
N ILE A 158 2.47 -0.41 -4.20
CA ILE A 158 2.33 -1.86 -4.34
C ILE A 158 2.38 -2.55 -2.97
N LEU A 159 3.34 -2.16 -2.11
CA LEU A 159 3.41 -2.71 -0.75
C LEU A 159 2.18 -2.31 0.09
N GLY A 160 1.65 -1.09 -0.10
CA GLY A 160 0.42 -0.65 0.53
C GLY A 160 -0.77 -1.54 0.19
N VAL A 161 -0.96 -1.85 -1.10
CA VAL A 161 -2.04 -2.75 -1.56
C VAL A 161 -1.81 -4.18 -1.08
N ALA A 162 -0.58 -4.69 -1.13
CA ALA A 162 -0.27 -6.03 -0.64
C ALA A 162 -0.63 -6.20 0.85
N ARG A 163 -0.36 -5.19 1.69
CA ARG A 163 -0.73 -5.23 3.13
C ARG A 163 -2.23 -5.30 3.40
N GLN A 164 -3.06 -4.89 2.45
CA GLN A 164 -4.52 -4.98 2.60
C GLN A 164 -5.05 -6.40 2.36
N HIS A 165 -4.30 -7.24 1.65
CA HIS A 165 -4.78 -8.54 1.17
C HIS A 165 -3.99 -9.74 1.71
N PHE A 166 -2.78 -9.53 2.21
CA PHE A 166 -1.89 -10.61 2.65
C PHE A 166 -1.40 -10.38 4.08
N GLY A 167 -1.27 -11.46 4.86
CA GLY A 167 -0.76 -11.40 6.23
C GLY A 167 0.75 -11.14 6.28
N ASP A 168 1.51 -11.97 5.54
CA ASP A 168 2.97 -11.85 5.44
C ASP A 168 3.40 -11.38 4.05
N ILE A 169 4.45 -10.56 3.97
CA ILE A 169 4.96 -10.02 2.70
C ILE A 169 6.47 -10.23 2.62
N THR A 170 6.88 -11.07 1.68
CA THR A 170 8.28 -11.19 1.26
C THR A 170 8.54 -10.24 0.09
N ASN A 171 9.24 -9.15 0.35
CA ASN A 171 9.58 -8.17 -0.68
C ASN A 171 10.95 -8.48 -1.32
N SER A 172 10.97 -8.68 -2.63
CA SER A 172 12.17 -8.82 -3.44
C SER A 172 12.06 -8.02 -4.75
N LEU A 173 11.39 -6.86 -4.67
CA LEU A 173 11.25 -5.91 -5.76
C LEU A 173 12.49 -5.01 -5.85
N SER A 174 12.95 -4.74 -7.08
CA SER A 174 14.01 -3.77 -7.37
C SER A 174 13.47 -2.54 -8.08
N ILE A 175 14.03 -1.37 -7.80
CA ILE A 175 13.62 -0.10 -8.41
C ILE A 175 14.48 0.19 -9.65
N SER A 176 13.86 0.41 -10.80
CA SER A 176 14.55 0.65 -12.08
C SER A 176 14.85 2.14 -12.37
N ASN A 177 14.24 3.07 -11.62
CA ASN A 177 14.33 4.53 -11.84
C ASN A 177 13.85 4.96 -13.25
N GLU A 178 12.75 4.37 -13.70
CA GLU A 178 12.11 4.67 -15.00
C GLU A 178 10.75 5.35 -14.78
N SER A 179 10.18 6.00 -15.81
CA SER A 179 8.81 6.53 -15.73
C SER A 179 7.80 5.39 -15.63
N ALA A 180 6.89 5.46 -14.66
CA ALA A 180 5.78 4.52 -14.60
C ALA A 180 4.94 4.65 -15.89
N GLY A 181 4.88 3.58 -16.69
CA GLY A 181 3.97 3.53 -17.84
C GLY A 181 2.53 3.70 -17.38
N THR A 182 1.66 4.22 -18.26
CA THR A 182 0.26 4.60 -17.96
C THR A 182 -0.58 3.47 -17.34
N HIS A 183 -0.20 2.21 -17.54
CA HIS A 183 -0.94 1.04 -17.06
C HIS A 183 -0.23 0.25 -15.95
N PHE A 184 0.98 0.65 -15.52
CA PHE A 184 1.75 -0.09 -14.52
C PHE A 184 0.95 -0.26 -13.22
N ALA A 185 0.37 0.84 -12.75
CA ALA A 185 -0.31 0.85 -11.47
C ALA A 185 -1.55 -0.05 -11.42
N GLN A 186 -2.32 -0.03 -12.51
CA GLN A 186 -3.49 -0.87 -12.72
C GLN A 186 -3.10 -2.34 -12.83
N ALA A 187 -2.08 -2.66 -13.64
CA ALA A 187 -1.60 -4.03 -13.81
C ALA A 187 -1.10 -4.64 -12.49
N ALA A 188 -0.32 -3.88 -11.71
CA ALA A 188 0.20 -4.35 -10.43
C ALA A 188 -0.92 -4.63 -9.41
N ASN A 189 -1.90 -3.74 -9.29
CA ASN A 189 -3.06 -3.94 -8.41
C ASN A 189 -3.84 -5.21 -8.79
N GLN A 190 -3.96 -5.46 -10.09
CA GLN A 190 -4.72 -6.60 -10.59
C GLN A 190 -3.98 -7.92 -10.40
N VAL A 191 -2.66 -7.94 -10.61
CA VAL A 191 -1.81 -9.09 -10.27
C VAL A 191 -1.94 -9.43 -8.78
N LEU A 192 -1.91 -8.42 -7.90
CA LEU A 192 -2.11 -8.62 -6.46
C LEU A 192 -3.52 -9.14 -6.15
N ALA A 193 -4.55 -8.59 -6.77
CA ALA A 193 -5.93 -9.02 -6.56
C ALA A 193 -6.15 -10.48 -7.00
N VAL A 194 -5.63 -10.88 -8.16
CA VAL A 194 -5.66 -12.27 -8.63
C VAL A 194 -4.92 -13.18 -7.66
N ALA A 195 -3.69 -12.82 -7.26
CA ALA A 195 -2.90 -13.61 -6.32
C ALA A 195 -3.58 -13.75 -4.94
N SER A 196 -4.36 -12.77 -4.50
CA SER A 196 -5.10 -12.81 -3.23
C SER A 196 -6.21 -13.88 -3.21
N ARG A 197 -6.72 -14.25 -4.37
CA ARG A 197 -7.77 -15.26 -4.53
C ARG A 197 -7.24 -16.68 -4.76
N LEU A 198 -5.95 -16.81 -5.09
CA LEU A 198 -5.30 -18.11 -5.19
C LEU A 198 -5.08 -18.71 -3.79
N THR A 199 -5.21 -20.03 -3.70
CA THR A 199 -4.76 -20.78 -2.52
C THR A 199 -3.25 -21.02 -2.61
N SER A 200 -2.73 -21.32 -3.80
CA SER A 200 -1.29 -21.43 -4.08
C SER A 200 -1.01 -21.09 -5.54
N GLY A 201 0.22 -20.66 -5.85
CA GLY A 201 0.64 -20.30 -7.21
C GLY A 201 0.98 -18.82 -7.35
N LYS A 202 0.99 -18.30 -8.57
CA LYS A 202 1.46 -16.96 -8.89
C LYS A 202 0.61 -16.28 -9.96
N ALA A 203 0.51 -14.96 -9.82
CA ALA A 203 0.10 -14.08 -10.90
C ALA A 203 1.33 -13.25 -11.32
N SER A 204 1.51 -13.08 -12.61
CA SER A 204 2.65 -12.36 -13.17
C SER A 204 2.21 -11.49 -14.33
N TRP A 205 2.89 -10.36 -14.48
CA TRP A 205 2.73 -9.44 -15.58
C TRP A 205 4.10 -9.13 -16.17
N SER A 206 4.20 -9.11 -17.50
CA SER A 206 5.42 -8.75 -18.22
C SER A 206 5.07 -8.02 -19.51
N GLY A 207 5.36 -6.72 -19.59
CA GLY A 207 5.01 -5.90 -20.75
C GLY A 207 3.49 -5.77 -20.92
N GLU A 208 2.92 -6.46 -21.91
CA GLU A 208 1.47 -6.55 -22.14
C GLU A 208 0.92 -7.96 -21.89
N ALA A 209 1.74 -8.88 -21.38
CA ALA A 209 1.31 -10.24 -21.08
C ALA A 209 0.95 -10.37 -19.59
N LEU A 210 -0.24 -10.89 -19.30
CA LEU A 210 -0.67 -11.26 -17.95
C LEU A 210 -0.76 -12.78 -17.87
N ALA A 211 -0.15 -13.42 -16.87
CA ALA A 211 -0.24 -14.86 -16.70
C ALA A 211 -0.61 -15.20 -15.26
N VAL A 212 -1.49 -16.18 -15.09
CA VAL A 212 -1.83 -16.75 -13.79
C VAL A 212 -1.66 -18.25 -13.84
N ASP A 213 -0.88 -18.78 -12.91
CA ASP A 213 -0.67 -20.22 -12.74
C ASP A 213 -0.84 -20.58 -11.28
N GLY A 214 -1.68 -21.56 -10.97
CA GLY A 214 -1.86 -21.96 -9.59
C GLY A 214 -3.08 -22.80 -9.31
N SER A 215 -3.59 -22.66 -8.09
CA SER A 215 -4.76 -23.35 -7.62
C SER A 215 -5.64 -22.43 -6.78
N ALA A 216 -6.95 -22.57 -6.92
CA ALA A 216 -7.96 -21.79 -6.19
C ALA A 216 -9.15 -22.69 -5.84
N ARG A 217 -9.92 -22.32 -4.82
CA ARG A 217 -11.17 -23.02 -4.48
C ARG A 217 -12.15 -22.98 -5.66
N SER A 218 -12.89 -24.05 -5.91
CA SER A 218 -13.81 -24.19 -7.07
C SER A 218 -14.73 -22.97 -7.27
N GLY A 219 -15.38 -22.50 -6.20
CA GLY A 219 -16.27 -21.33 -6.23
C GLY A 219 -15.55 -20.00 -6.50
N ALA A 220 -14.24 -19.92 -6.26
CA ALA A 220 -13.43 -18.71 -6.51
C ALA A 220 -12.89 -18.64 -7.94
N ILE A 221 -12.83 -19.75 -8.69
CA ILE A 221 -12.24 -19.78 -10.03
C ILE A 221 -13.02 -18.86 -11.00
N GLY A 222 -14.34 -18.81 -10.87
CA GLY A 222 -15.19 -17.93 -11.66
C GLY A 222 -14.83 -16.46 -11.45
N ASP A 223 -14.69 -16.04 -10.19
CA ASP A 223 -14.26 -14.69 -9.83
C ASP A 223 -12.85 -14.37 -10.34
N VAL A 224 -11.91 -15.31 -10.18
CA VAL A 224 -10.52 -15.15 -10.64
C VAL A 224 -10.49 -14.97 -12.16
N ARG A 225 -11.28 -15.75 -12.90
CA ARG A 225 -11.41 -15.62 -14.35
C ARG A 225 -12.08 -14.31 -14.77
N ALA A 226 -13.16 -13.92 -14.11
CA ALA A 226 -13.85 -12.65 -14.39
C ALA A 226 -12.94 -11.45 -14.14
N GLN A 227 -12.19 -11.47 -13.02
CA GLN A 227 -11.25 -10.43 -12.68
C GLN A 227 -10.05 -10.41 -13.64
N PHE A 228 -9.56 -11.57 -14.07
CA PHE A 228 -8.53 -11.69 -15.10
C PHE A 228 -9.01 -11.13 -16.45
N ALA A 229 -10.23 -11.46 -16.87
CA ALA A 229 -10.82 -11.00 -18.13
C ALA A 229 -11.11 -9.49 -18.14
N ALA A 230 -11.50 -8.92 -16.99
CA ALA A 230 -11.75 -7.47 -16.85
C ALA A 230 -10.50 -6.61 -17.10
N ILE A 231 -9.30 -7.20 -16.96
CA ILE A 231 -8.02 -6.56 -17.28
C ILE A 231 -7.77 -6.57 -18.80
N GLY A 232 -8.27 -7.60 -19.48
CA GLY A 232 -8.02 -7.90 -20.89
C GLY A 232 -8.90 -7.17 -21.90
N ASN A 233 -9.71 -6.19 -21.50
CA ASN A 233 -10.42 -5.35 -22.47
C ASN A 233 -9.41 -4.46 -23.22
N GLU A 234 -8.96 -5.02 -24.35
CA GLU A 234 -8.30 -4.44 -25.53
C GLU A 234 -6.77 -4.58 -25.70
N SER A 235 -5.96 -5.05 -24.73
CA SER A 235 -4.48 -5.10 -24.96
C SER A 235 -3.68 -6.25 -24.34
N PHE A 236 -4.26 -7.09 -23.47
CA PHE A 236 -3.47 -8.10 -22.76
C PHE A 236 -3.73 -9.52 -23.28
N GLN A 237 -2.72 -10.14 -23.91
CA GLN A 237 -2.72 -11.59 -24.14
C GLN A 237 -2.37 -12.27 -22.82
N GLY A 238 -3.21 -13.20 -22.36
CA GLY A 238 -2.99 -13.82 -21.07
C GLY A 238 -3.18 -15.32 -21.01
N ASP A 239 -2.25 -15.96 -20.32
CA ASP A 239 -2.28 -17.39 -20.02
C ASP A 239 -2.99 -17.60 -18.66
N PHE A 240 -4.06 -18.40 -18.66
CA PHE A 240 -4.85 -18.70 -17.48
C PHE A 240 -4.80 -20.19 -17.19
N ASN A 241 -4.01 -20.56 -16.18
CA ASN A 241 -3.86 -21.93 -15.73
C ASN A 241 -4.13 -22.05 -14.22
N VAL A 242 -5.41 -21.93 -13.82
CA VAL A 242 -5.83 -22.10 -12.43
C VAL A 242 -6.58 -23.43 -12.27
N ARG A 243 -6.04 -24.29 -11.41
CA ARG A 243 -6.63 -25.58 -11.04
C ARG A 243 -7.60 -25.44 -9.87
N SER A 244 -8.65 -26.24 -9.86
CA SER A 244 -9.56 -26.31 -8.73
C SER A 244 -8.91 -27.09 -7.59
N LEU A 245 -8.69 -26.44 -6.45
CA LEU A 245 -8.57 -27.15 -5.19
C LEU A 245 -9.97 -27.52 -4.74
N PHE A 246 -10.15 -28.82 -4.64
CA PHE A 246 -11.38 -29.40 -4.16
C PHE A 246 -11.29 -29.54 -2.66
N ASP A 247 -12.25 -28.91 -1.97
CA ASP A 247 -12.34 -28.95 -0.53
C ASP A 247 -13.50 -29.86 -0.16
N SER A 248 -13.20 -31.13 0.14
CA SER A 248 -14.19 -32.10 0.61
C SER A 248 -14.86 -31.61 1.90
N GLN A 249 -14.16 -30.84 2.74
CA GLN A 249 -14.70 -30.26 3.95
C GLN A 249 -15.76 -29.19 3.65
N GLN A 250 -15.54 -28.31 2.66
CA GLN A 250 -16.55 -27.32 2.27
C GLN A 250 -17.81 -28.00 1.74
N CYS A 251 -17.67 -28.97 0.85
CA CYS A 251 -18.81 -29.71 0.35
C CYS A 251 -19.57 -30.46 1.47
N ASN A 252 -18.86 -31.01 2.46
CA ASN A 252 -19.48 -31.61 3.64
C ASN A 252 -20.31 -30.59 4.42
N MET A 253 -19.77 -29.38 4.65
CA MET A 253 -20.50 -28.29 5.32
C MET A 253 -21.74 -27.86 4.53
N ASP A 254 -21.65 -27.79 3.19
CA ASP A 254 -22.77 -27.40 2.33
C ASP A 254 -23.89 -28.46 2.38
N PHE A 255 -23.55 -29.76 2.36
CA PHE A 255 -24.52 -30.83 2.56
C PHE A 255 -25.18 -30.78 3.93
N GLU A 256 -24.39 -30.58 4.99
CA GLU A 256 -24.90 -30.44 6.36
C GLU A 256 -25.85 -29.24 6.49
N GLN A 257 -25.54 -28.11 5.86
CA GLN A 257 -26.41 -26.93 5.86
C GLN A 257 -27.75 -27.22 5.18
N ILE A 258 -27.74 -27.79 3.97
CA ILE A 258 -28.97 -28.13 3.25
C ILE A 258 -29.84 -29.11 4.06
N LEU A 259 -29.22 -30.18 4.58
CA LEU A 259 -29.91 -31.23 5.35
C LEU A 259 -30.30 -30.79 6.76
N GLY A 260 -29.65 -29.74 7.29
CA GLY A 260 -29.99 -29.11 8.57
C GLY A 260 -31.25 -28.24 8.49
N HIS A 261 -31.49 -27.61 7.33
CA HIS A 261 -32.71 -26.83 7.08
C HIS A 261 -33.89 -27.67 6.57
N SER A 262 -33.62 -28.80 5.91
CA SER A 262 -34.66 -29.66 5.34
C SER A 262 -34.23 -31.14 5.39
N SER A 263 -35.02 -31.97 6.07
CA SER A 263 -34.76 -33.40 6.16
C SER A 263 -35.47 -34.20 5.07
N ILE A 264 -34.83 -35.26 4.59
CA ILE A 264 -35.45 -36.20 3.65
C ILE A 264 -36.51 -37.01 4.40
N ARG A 265 -37.77 -36.84 4.01
CA ARG A 265 -38.92 -37.52 4.64
C ARG A 265 -39.19 -38.87 3.99
N PHE A 266 -39.51 -39.87 4.82
CA PHE A 266 -39.88 -41.22 4.40
C PHE A 266 -41.27 -41.60 4.91
N GLN A 267 -41.95 -42.50 4.21
CA GLN A 267 -43.18 -43.11 4.71
C GLN A 267 -42.93 -43.88 6.02
N THR A 268 -43.94 -43.92 6.90
CA THR A 268 -43.83 -44.54 8.23
C THR A 268 -43.38 -46.00 8.12
N GLY A 269 -42.31 -46.35 8.83
CA GLY A 269 -41.74 -47.70 8.84
C GLY A 269 -41.13 -48.17 7.51
N SER A 270 -40.95 -47.27 6.54
CA SER A 270 -40.49 -47.58 5.19
C SER A 270 -39.22 -46.82 4.80
N ALA A 271 -38.60 -47.27 3.72
CA ALA A 271 -37.54 -46.58 2.99
C ALA A 271 -38.04 -45.82 1.74
N SER A 272 -39.36 -45.83 1.49
CA SER A 272 -39.98 -45.04 0.42
C SER A 272 -39.90 -43.54 0.75
N ILE A 273 -39.22 -42.78 -0.11
CA ILE A 273 -39.08 -41.33 -0.02
C ILE A 273 -40.41 -40.67 -0.37
N ASP A 274 -40.85 -39.71 0.44
CA ASP A 274 -42.06 -38.93 0.16
C ASP A 274 -41.85 -38.07 -1.10
N SER A 275 -42.85 -38.03 -1.98
CA SER A 275 -42.90 -37.19 -3.20
C SER A 275 -42.57 -35.72 -2.96
N GLY A 276 -42.82 -35.18 -1.76
CA GLY A 276 -42.47 -33.80 -1.42
C GLY A 276 -40.97 -33.49 -1.30
N ASN A 277 -40.06 -34.46 -1.53
CA ASN A 277 -38.62 -34.25 -1.44
C ASN A 277 -37.93 -33.94 -2.79
N ASP A 278 -38.67 -33.89 -3.91
CA ASP A 278 -38.06 -33.77 -5.24
C ASP A 278 -37.17 -32.54 -5.41
N GLU A 279 -37.58 -31.38 -4.89
CA GLU A 279 -36.78 -30.14 -4.91
C GLU A 279 -35.50 -30.27 -4.06
N LEU A 280 -35.62 -30.87 -2.87
CA LEU A 280 -34.47 -31.10 -1.98
C LEU A 280 -33.46 -32.04 -2.64
N LEU A 281 -33.94 -33.15 -3.23
CA LEU A 281 -33.09 -34.10 -3.94
C LEU A 281 -32.44 -33.48 -5.19
N GLY A 282 -33.15 -32.56 -5.88
CA GLY A 282 -32.58 -31.78 -6.98
C GLY A 282 -31.39 -30.93 -6.53
N ARG A 283 -31.56 -30.14 -5.47
CA ARG A 283 -30.46 -29.31 -4.91
C ARG A 283 -29.28 -30.15 -4.42
N LEU A 284 -29.55 -31.30 -3.77
CA LEU A 284 -28.49 -32.21 -3.33
C LEU A 284 -27.73 -32.81 -4.52
N ALA A 285 -28.43 -33.14 -5.61
CA ALA A 285 -27.80 -33.63 -6.83
C ALA A 285 -26.94 -32.54 -7.51
N GLU A 286 -27.43 -31.31 -7.62
CA GLU A 286 -26.66 -30.17 -8.15
C GLU A 286 -25.37 -29.95 -7.35
N LEU A 287 -25.45 -29.95 -6.02
CA LEU A 287 -24.27 -29.84 -5.16
C LEU A 287 -23.31 -31.02 -5.38
N ALA A 288 -23.83 -32.26 -5.40
CA ALA A 288 -23.06 -33.48 -5.62
C ALA A 288 -22.34 -33.53 -6.99
N GLN A 289 -22.89 -32.90 -8.02
CA GLN A 289 -22.22 -32.77 -9.32
C GLN A 289 -21.02 -31.81 -9.26
N SER A 290 -21.15 -30.73 -8.49
CA SER A 290 -20.09 -29.71 -8.33
C SER A 290 -18.96 -30.14 -7.39
N CYS A 291 -19.25 -31.05 -6.46
CA CYS A 291 -18.30 -31.59 -5.51
C CYS A 291 -17.64 -32.86 -6.06
N PRO A 292 -16.31 -32.95 -6.17
CA PRO A 292 -15.65 -34.19 -6.61
C PRO A 292 -15.49 -35.19 -5.45
N GLY A 293 -14.96 -36.36 -5.79
CA GLY A 293 -14.69 -37.42 -4.80
C GLY A 293 -15.86 -38.40 -4.69
N LYS A 294 -15.74 -39.31 -3.72
CA LYS A 294 -16.75 -40.33 -3.44
C LYS A 294 -17.71 -39.83 -2.37
N LEU A 295 -18.99 -39.88 -2.67
CA LEU A 295 -20.09 -39.55 -1.79
C LEU A 295 -20.47 -40.79 -0.96
N SER A 296 -20.70 -40.59 0.33
CA SER A 296 -21.21 -41.58 1.26
C SER A 296 -22.51 -41.09 1.86
N ILE A 297 -23.60 -41.78 1.54
CA ILE A 297 -24.94 -41.53 2.06
C ILE A 297 -25.11 -42.35 3.33
N GLN A 298 -25.25 -41.66 4.46
CA GLN A 298 -25.26 -42.26 5.79
C GLN A 298 -26.66 -42.20 6.40
N GLY A 299 -27.27 -43.35 6.61
CA GLY A 299 -28.57 -43.47 7.26
C GLY A 299 -28.46 -43.67 8.77
N HIS A 300 -29.28 -42.95 9.53
CA HIS A 300 -29.32 -43.02 11.00
C HIS A 300 -30.75 -43.17 11.54
N THR A 301 -30.90 -43.85 12.66
CA THR A 301 -32.15 -43.98 13.42
C THR A 301 -31.97 -43.42 14.84
N ASP A 302 -33.08 -43.30 15.57
CA ASP A 302 -33.02 -43.15 17.02
C ASP A 302 -32.85 -44.51 17.71
N SER A 303 -32.77 -44.50 19.04
CA SER A 303 -32.55 -45.70 19.85
C SER A 303 -33.83 -46.49 20.19
N GLN A 304 -34.94 -46.25 19.49
CA GLN A 304 -36.19 -46.96 19.76
C GLN A 304 -36.30 -48.18 18.85
N GLY A 305 -36.75 -49.30 19.43
CA GLY A 305 -36.93 -50.55 18.70
C GLY A 305 -35.71 -51.45 18.76
N ASP A 306 -35.63 -52.37 17.80
CA ASP A 306 -34.59 -53.38 17.72
C ASP A 306 -33.40 -52.87 16.90
N ALA A 307 -32.18 -53.05 17.41
CA ALA A 307 -30.97 -52.50 16.81
C ALA A 307 -30.69 -53.06 15.40
N GLU A 308 -30.98 -54.35 15.16
CA GLU A 308 -30.78 -54.99 13.86
C GLU A 308 -31.78 -54.48 12.84
N LYS A 309 -33.04 -54.29 13.25
CA LYS A 309 -34.08 -53.65 12.42
C LYS A 309 -33.73 -52.20 12.11
N ASN A 310 -33.22 -51.46 13.10
CA ASN A 310 -32.78 -50.07 12.93
C ASN A 310 -31.61 -49.97 11.95
N GLN A 311 -30.64 -50.89 12.04
CA GLN A 311 -29.53 -51.00 11.11
C GLN A 311 -30.03 -51.25 9.68
N ALA A 312 -30.88 -52.27 9.47
CA ALA A 312 -31.43 -52.60 8.16
C ALA A 312 -32.28 -51.46 7.56
N LEU A 313 -33.09 -50.80 8.38
CA LEU A 313 -33.92 -49.66 7.96
C LEU A 313 -33.06 -48.47 7.56
N SER A 314 -32.02 -48.17 8.34
CA SER A 314 -31.11 -47.05 8.05
C SER A 314 -30.37 -47.25 6.73
N LEU A 315 -29.89 -48.48 6.45
CA LEU A 315 -29.24 -48.83 5.19
C LEU A 315 -30.23 -48.70 4.03
N SER A 316 -31.43 -49.27 4.16
CA SER A 316 -32.45 -49.23 3.10
C SER A 316 -32.82 -47.78 2.73
N ARG A 317 -32.90 -46.88 3.72
CA ARG A 317 -33.14 -45.45 3.48
C ARG A 317 -31.98 -44.76 2.79
N ALA A 318 -30.74 -45.06 3.19
CA ALA A 318 -29.56 -44.53 2.52
C ALA A 318 -29.48 -45.00 1.06
N THR A 319 -29.80 -46.27 0.78
CA THR A 319 -29.89 -46.81 -0.57
C THR A 319 -30.97 -46.12 -1.40
N ALA A 320 -32.15 -45.87 -0.84
CA ALA A 320 -33.21 -45.14 -1.56
C ALA A 320 -32.79 -43.72 -1.97
N VAL A 321 -32.03 -43.03 -1.11
CA VAL A 321 -31.48 -41.70 -1.43
C VAL A 321 -30.38 -41.80 -2.49
N LEU A 322 -29.52 -42.82 -2.41
CA LEU A 322 -28.53 -43.10 -3.44
C LEU A 322 -29.21 -43.28 -4.81
N ASP A 323 -30.21 -44.15 -4.91
CA ASP A 323 -30.93 -44.41 -6.16
C ASP A 323 -31.60 -43.13 -6.70
N ALA A 324 -32.13 -42.31 -5.79
CA ALA A 324 -32.73 -41.02 -6.13
C ALA A 324 -31.70 -39.99 -6.65
N LEU A 325 -30.46 -40.02 -6.18
CA LEU A 325 -29.39 -39.15 -6.67
C LEU A 325 -28.78 -39.68 -7.98
N VAL A 326 -28.63 -41.01 -8.13
CA VAL A 326 -28.17 -41.63 -9.37
C VAL A 326 -29.13 -41.36 -10.52
N SER A 327 -30.44 -41.50 -10.28
CA SER A 327 -31.46 -41.13 -11.27
C SER A 327 -31.45 -39.63 -11.67
N ARG A 328 -30.78 -38.78 -10.87
CA ARG A 328 -30.56 -37.35 -11.13
C ARG A 328 -29.17 -37.05 -11.73
N GLY A 329 -28.46 -38.07 -12.21
CA GLY A 329 -27.22 -37.92 -12.97
C GLY A 329 -25.94 -37.99 -12.13
N ILE A 330 -26.01 -38.39 -10.86
CA ILE A 330 -24.80 -38.75 -10.11
C ILE A 330 -24.30 -40.11 -10.57
N ASP A 331 -23.01 -40.19 -10.88
CA ASP A 331 -22.36 -41.44 -11.26
C ASP A 331 -22.44 -42.47 -10.12
N ALA A 332 -22.93 -43.67 -10.42
CA ALA A 332 -23.08 -44.76 -9.46
C ALA A 332 -21.73 -45.18 -8.83
N ASP A 333 -20.62 -45.06 -9.56
CA ASP A 333 -19.28 -45.40 -9.05
C ASP A 333 -18.75 -44.37 -8.04
N ARG A 334 -19.37 -43.18 -8.00
CA ARG A 334 -19.03 -42.09 -7.10
C ARG A 334 -19.83 -42.07 -5.82
N ILE A 335 -20.83 -42.93 -5.65
CA ILE A 335 -21.75 -42.86 -4.50
C ILE A 335 -21.91 -44.23 -3.84
N ALA A 336 -21.87 -44.23 -2.50
CA ALA A 336 -22.08 -45.42 -1.68
C ALA A 336 -23.10 -45.13 -0.59
N ALA A 337 -23.82 -46.16 -0.15
CA ALA A 337 -24.78 -46.06 0.94
C ALA A 337 -24.31 -46.89 2.14
N ALA A 338 -24.43 -46.32 3.34
CA ALA A 338 -24.11 -46.98 4.60
C ALA A 338 -25.24 -46.74 5.62
N GLY A 339 -25.67 -47.81 6.28
CA GLY A 339 -26.56 -47.71 7.45
C GLY A 339 -25.73 -47.74 8.72
N TYR A 340 -26.04 -46.86 9.67
CA TYR A 340 -25.43 -46.85 11.00
C TYR A 340 -26.43 -47.14 12.13
N GLY A 341 -27.72 -47.27 11.81
CA GLY A 341 -28.77 -47.43 12.81
C GLY A 341 -28.66 -46.36 13.89
N GLU A 342 -28.68 -46.80 15.14
CA GLU A 342 -28.58 -45.95 16.33
C GLU A 342 -27.15 -45.73 16.85
N SER A 343 -26.13 -46.32 16.21
CA SER A 343 -24.76 -46.37 16.72
C SER A 343 -24.00 -45.03 16.69
N ARG A 344 -24.51 -44.03 15.96
CA ARG A 344 -23.88 -42.70 15.81
C ARG A 344 -24.88 -41.55 16.11
N PRO A 345 -25.31 -41.40 17.37
CA PRO A 345 -26.23 -40.33 17.76
C PRO A 345 -25.52 -38.96 17.76
N ILE A 346 -26.25 -37.92 17.37
CA ILE A 346 -25.80 -36.51 17.42
C ILE A 346 -26.53 -35.70 18.48
N ALA A 347 -27.56 -36.29 19.09
CA ALA A 347 -28.35 -35.70 20.15
C ALA A 347 -28.81 -36.78 21.14
N ASP A 348 -29.22 -36.35 22.33
CA ASP A 348 -29.67 -37.24 23.39
C ASP A 348 -30.95 -38.00 23.02
N ASN A 349 -30.87 -39.34 23.02
CA ASN A 349 -31.99 -40.23 22.73
C ASN A 349 -33.05 -40.27 23.84
N SER A 350 -32.76 -39.76 25.04
CA SER A 350 -33.74 -39.68 26.13
C SER A 350 -34.90 -38.73 25.79
N THR A 351 -34.64 -37.69 24.99
CA THR A 351 -35.62 -36.66 24.63
C THR A 351 -36.26 -36.92 23.26
N SER A 352 -37.54 -36.57 23.09
CA SER A 352 -38.22 -36.67 21.79
C SER A 352 -37.54 -35.82 20.71
N ALA A 353 -37.06 -34.62 21.09
CA ALA A 353 -36.34 -33.71 20.22
C ALA A 353 -34.99 -34.29 19.75
N GLY A 354 -34.22 -34.90 20.66
CA GLY A 354 -32.94 -35.52 20.28
C GLY A 354 -33.13 -36.76 19.41
N ARG A 355 -34.14 -37.59 19.69
CA ARG A 355 -34.51 -38.71 18.79
C ARG A 355 -34.87 -38.22 17.39
N ALA A 356 -35.59 -37.11 17.27
CA ALA A 356 -35.91 -36.53 15.96
C ALA A 356 -34.66 -36.10 15.18
N LYS A 357 -33.64 -35.55 15.85
CA LYS A 357 -32.35 -35.21 15.23
C LYS A 357 -31.55 -36.45 14.83
N ASN A 358 -31.67 -37.55 15.57
CA ASN A 358 -30.95 -38.79 15.28
C ASN A 358 -31.51 -39.54 14.05
N ARG A 359 -32.83 -39.44 13.79
CA ARG A 359 -33.47 -39.96 12.57
C ARG A 359 -33.17 -39.08 11.36
N ARG A 360 -31.98 -39.24 10.75
CA ARG A 360 -31.49 -38.38 9.66
C ARG A 360 -30.77 -39.15 8.55
N ILE A 361 -30.60 -38.48 7.42
CA ILE A 361 -29.64 -38.82 6.38
C ILE A 361 -28.52 -37.78 6.46
N ALA A 362 -27.27 -38.23 6.37
CA ALA A 362 -26.11 -37.35 6.16
C ALA A 362 -25.42 -37.74 4.85
N ILE A 363 -24.79 -36.76 4.19
CA ILE A 363 -24.00 -36.97 2.98
C ILE A 363 -22.61 -36.45 3.27
N THR A 364 -21.60 -37.31 3.09
CA THR A 364 -20.19 -36.95 3.27
C THR A 364 -19.40 -37.27 2.02
N ILE A 365 -18.31 -36.55 1.80
CA ILE A 365 -17.34 -36.82 0.77
C ILE A 365 -16.09 -37.37 1.43
N ASP A 366 -15.69 -38.55 1.00
CA ASP A 366 -14.41 -39.13 1.37
C ASP A 366 -13.32 -38.44 0.57
N SER A 367 -12.37 -37.83 1.28
CA SER A 367 -11.14 -37.29 0.69
C SER A 367 -10.42 -38.46 0.01
N MET A 368 -10.25 -38.40 -1.32
CA MET A 368 -9.32 -39.30 -1.97
C MET A 368 -7.92 -38.91 -1.51
N ASN A 369 -7.28 -39.82 -0.79
CA ASN A 369 -5.92 -39.66 -0.26
C ASN A 369 -4.89 -39.78 -1.37
#